data_AF-A0A5N5KAW5-F1
#
_entry.id   AF-A0A5N5KAW5-F1
#
_cell.length_a   1.000
_cell.length_b   1.000
_cell.length_c   1.000
_cell.angle_alpha   90.00
_cell.angle_beta   90.00
_cell.angle_gamma   90.00
#
_symmetry.space_group_name_H-M   'P 1'
#
loop_
_entity.id
_entity.type
_entity.pdbx_description
1 polymer ?
#
loop_
_entity_poly.entity_id
_entity_poly.type
_entity_poly.pdbx_seq_one_letter_code
_entity_poly.pdbx_strand_id
1 'polypeptide(L)'
;MGYLRPLTNCVACFSEAWSRYLERNPLSLLLRHNHGRLRTYSLLAFSEIVNMASRQVVLNAFLLFLLQHNVVRGLSPNPAVLLPDMEVANRSPNAFRIFNAVHSAMRQWGSSVQHNGMSIMPVTIPEGNLFYHGGHDTEIPSTLEWLAFEMEHADLFAQNYEFDRDPRMGTSLHGKVSLLESQGPGALSKAKRFSPNSQHSLTEPAGGDPDNRPPRMRPDLPPEARGYLQTYRAARPLNLLYLDGQAAATCRLGTLDTQETIMLGWDVGDGFHGNLTSDWDIARGLCKQAKEWDVDGILRMEAGFEIIYCNFSAGAGMELVSVHGSPWRNETHNSAGEEEGGEWRVTGIHEWMRAAAERYHGFPAGRAEVDFSGMVSAFAYDVNTTNPDPKRPELPRLINTTAEERSGIKSRVREVILARKGKASSSINWQGVVDSIVTRYATRLLYLTGNETSIRTLRSELATLLYPFLDFPSDVSLSNITDPLSRCTNHHLLPIARMAPSFTPEDHAIHAAIRSVSHAICSGLFAMRREAHSSDRTDQGERAAAERTRRLAQELRDKLTWTVWKECGKCEGADQMCFVPMFPIGAEEDLFRPRCKRKEEIGFGYFWKPDWRNPRGPW
;
A
#
# COMPACT_ATOMS: atom_id res chain seq x y z
N MET A 1 40.21 -50.02 -28.04
CA MET A 1 39.19 -51.09 -28.02
C MET A 1 38.12 -50.65 -27.04
N GLY A 2 36.86 -50.38 -27.32
CA GLY A 2 36.01 -50.44 -28.51
C GLY A 2 34.60 -49.97 -28.08
N TYR A 3 33.91 -49.30 -29.01
CA TYR A 3 32.46 -49.16 -29.15
C TYR A 3 31.64 -48.13 -28.33
N LEU A 4 31.37 -47.03 -29.06
CA LEU A 4 30.24 -46.10 -28.99
C LEU A 4 28.91 -46.71 -29.48
N ARG A 5 27.80 -46.10 -29.02
CA ARG A 5 26.37 -46.11 -29.46
C ARG A 5 25.40 -46.96 -28.59
N PRO A 6 24.18 -46.43 -28.29
CA PRO A 6 23.32 -45.70 -29.23
C PRO A 6 22.82 -44.31 -28.80
N LEU A 7 23.10 -43.32 -29.67
CA LEU A 7 22.46 -41.99 -29.75
C LEU A 7 21.57 -41.88 -31.03
N THR A 8 21.12 -43.02 -31.56
CA THR A 8 20.42 -43.10 -32.85
C THR A 8 18.89 -42.98 -32.76
N ASN A 9 18.32 -42.88 -31.55
CA ASN A 9 16.86 -42.76 -31.38
C ASN A 9 16.33 -41.31 -31.26
N CYS A 10 17.18 -40.28 -31.21
CA CYS A 10 16.71 -38.89 -31.08
C CYS A 10 16.45 -38.16 -32.41
N VAL A 11 17.07 -38.58 -33.51
CA VAL A 11 16.99 -37.84 -34.78
C VAL A 11 15.67 -38.12 -35.54
N ALA A 12 15.12 -39.32 -35.40
CA ALA A 12 13.84 -39.69 -36.02
C ALA A 12 12.65 -38.97 -35.35
N CYS A 13 12.64 -38.84 -34.02
CA CYS A 13 11.57 -38.12 -33.30
C CYS A 13 11.55 -36.61 -33.59
N PHE A 14 12.72 -36.01 -33.85
CA PHE A 14 12.81 -34.57 -34.13
C PHE A 14 12.29 -34.21 -35.53
N SER A 15 12.51 -35.10 -36.51
CA SER A 15 11.99 -34.96 -37.87
C SER A 15 10.46 -35.01 -37.90
N GLU A 16 9.84 -35.87 -37.10
CA GLU A 16 8.39 -36.05 -37.06
C GLU A 16 7.67 -34.88 -36.35
N ALA A 17 8.29 -34.34 -35.30
CA ALA A 17 7.78 -33.16 -34.58
C ALA A 17 7.86 -31.87 -35.43
N TRP A 18 8.91 -31.73 -36.24
CA TRP A 18 9.10 -30.58 -37.12
C TRP A 18 8.10 -30.58 -38.29
N SER A 19 7.81 -31.74 -38.89
CA SER A 19 6.76 -31.86 -39.91
C SER A 19 5.38 -31.49 -39.37
N ARG A 20 5.03 -31.88 -38.14
CA ARG A 20 3.73 -31.55 -37.53
C ARG A 20 3.60 -30.07 -37.12
N TYR A 21 4.72 -29.40 -36.86
CA TYR A 21 4.76 -27.97 -36.57
C TYR A 21 4.51 -27.12 -37.83
N LEU A 22 5.03 -27.55 -38.98
CA LEU A 22 4.83 -26.87 -40.27
C LEU A 22 3.40 -27.03 -40.84
N GLU A 23 2.67 -28.07 -40.44
CA GLU A 23 1.26 -28.27 -40.84
C GLU A 23 0.27 -27.38 -40.07
N ARG A 24 0.66 -26.74 -38.96
CA ARG A 24 -0.28 -26.09 -38.01
C ARG A 24 -0.25 -24.56 -37.96
N ASN A 25 0.50 -23.88 -38.80
CA ASN A 25 0.56 -22.41 -38.79
C ASN A 25 0.30 -21.80 -40.19
N PRO A 26 -0.88 -21.19 -40.43
CA PRO A 26 -1.21 -20.53 -41.68
C PRO A 26 -1.24 -19.00 -41.51
N LEU A 27 -0.16 -18.32 -41.88
CA LEU A 27 -0.15 -16.88 -42.20
C LEU A 27 0.84 -16.74 -43.38
N SER A 28 0.32 -17.04 -44.57
CA SER A 28 -0.06 -16.06 -45.58
C SER A 28 1.16 -15.43 -46.26
N LEU A 29 1.26 -15.60 -47.57
CA LEU A 29 0.88 -14.55 -48.51
C LEU A 29 1.28 -14.97 -49.93
N LEU A 30 0.33 -14.77 -50.84
CA LEU A 30 0.55 -14.14 -52.14
C LEU A 30 1.93 -14.37 -52.77
N LEU A 31 1.98 -15.27 -53.76
CA LEU A 31 2.30 -14.91 -55.15
C LEU A 31 2.25 -16.14 -56.08
N ARG A 32 1.48 -15.95 -57.15
CA ARG A 32 1.52 -16.63 -58.47
C ARG A 32 0.61 -17.85 -58.69
N HIS A 33 -0.63 -17.49 -59.06
CA HIS A 33 -1.18 -17.89 -60.36
C HIS A 33 -0.08 -18.01 -61.44
N ASN A 34 0.17 -19.22 -61.91
CA ASN A 34 -0.01 -19.56 -63.33
C ASN A 34 0.03 -21.08 -63.54
N HIS A 35 -0.85 -21.51 -64.43
CA HIS A 35 -1.20 -22.89 -64.76
C HIS A 35 -0.04 -23.83 -65.09
N GLY A 36 -0.27 -25.13 -64.82
CA GLY A 36 0.03 -26.16 -65.82
C GLY A 36 0.71 -27.43 -65.31
N ARG A 37 -0.09 -28.49 -65.16
CA ARG A 37 0.22 -29.92 -65.38
C ARG A 37 1.71 -30.32 -65.46
N LEU A 38 2.13 -31.21 -64.56
CA LEU A 38 2.56 -32.59 -64.90
C LEU A 38 3.10 -33.29 -63.64
N ARG A 39 2.35 -34.29 -63.17
CA ARG A 39 2.92 -35.41 -62.41
C ARG A 39 3.74 -36.24 -63.39
N THR A 40 4.98 -36.57 -63.05
CA THR A 40 5.60 -37.93 -63.07
C THR A 40 7.12 -37.84 -63.13
N TYR A 41 7.76 -38.91 -62.61
CA TYR A 41 9.18 -39.27 -62.68
C TYR A 41 10.05 -38.67 -61.56
N SER A 42 10.22 -39.39 -60.45
CA SER A 42 11.14 -40.54 -60.29
C SER A 42 12.59 -40.07 -60.25
N LEU A 43 13.11 -40.06 -59.02
CA LEU A 43 14.41 -40.58 -58.60
C LEU A 43 15.45 -40.78 -59.72
N LEU A 44 16.62 -40.14 -59.51
CA LEU A 44 17.90 -40.28 -60.25
C LEU A 44 18.23 -39.12 -61.20
N ALA A 45 18.52 -37.95 -60.63
CA ALA A 45 19.57 -37.06 -61.15
C ALA A 45 19.83 -35.96 -60.12
N PHE A 46 20.70 -36.20 -59.15
CA PHE A 46 21.57 -35.18 -58.50
C PHE A 46 22.51 -35.90 -57.52
N SER A 47 23.14 -37.00 -57.97
CA SER A 47 24.19 -37.71 -57.21
C SER A 47 25.61 -37.26 -57.55
N GLU A 48 25.82 -36.09 -58.15
CA GLU A 48 27.18 -35.65 -58.52
C GLU A 48 27.49 -34.15 -58.35
N ILE A 49 26.68 -33.37 -57.62
CA ILE A 49 27.11 -32.02 -57.20
C ILE A 49 26.58 -31.74 -55.79
N VAL A 50 27.24 -32.29 -54.76
CA VAL A 50 27.75 -31.61 -53.53
C VAL A 50 28.44 -32.71 -52.71
N ASN A 51 29.51 -33.27 -53.28
CA ASN A 51 30.58 -33.83 -52.49
C ASN A 51 31.64 -32.72 -52.42
N MET A 52 32.14 -32.40 -51.23
CA MET A 52 33.04 -31.26 -50.90
C MET A 52 32.41 -29.95 -50.37
N ALA A 53 31.31 -30.01 -49.63
CA ALA A 53 31.10 -29.05 -48.55
C ALA A 53 31.33 -29.79 -47.23
N SER A 54 32.59 -29.77 -46.77
CA SER A 54 33.06 -30.43 -45.56
C SER A 54 32.08 -30.25 -44.41
N ARG A 55 31.91 -31.26 -43.54
CA ARG A 55 31.13 -31.16 -42.29
C ARG A 55 31.42 -29.88 -41.50
N GLN A 56 32.63 -29.32 -41.66
CA GLN A 56 33.05 -28.02 -41.17
C GLN A 56 32.19 -26.84 -41.65
N VAL A 57 31.73 -26.81 -42.91
CA VAL A 57 30.89 -25.74 -43.47
C VAL A 57 29.50 -25.78 -42.86
N VAL A 58 28.93 -26.97 -42.69
CA VAL A 58 27.63 -27.16 -42.03
C VAL A 58 27.74 -26.83 -40.54
N LEU A 59 28.82 -27.24 -39.88
CA LEU A 59 29.06 -26.91 -38.47
C LEU A 59 29.30 -25.41 -38.26
N ASN A 60 30.05 -24.77 -39.16
CA ASN A 60 30.31 -23.33 -39.14
C ASN A 60 29.04 -22.54 -39.45
N ALA A 61 28.20 -22.99 -40.38
CA ALA A 61 26.89 -22.39 -40.67
C ALA A 61 25.94 -22.55 -39.47
N PHE A 62 25.96 -23.69 -38.78
CA PHE A 62 25.17 -23.92 -37.57
C PHE A 62 25.69 -23.10 -36.37
N LEU A 63 27.00 -22.94 -36.23
CA LEU A 63 27.65 -22.05 -35.25
C LEU A 63 27.39 -20.58 -35.57
N LEU A 64 27.41 -20.17 -36.83
CA LEU A 64 27.02 -18.82 -37.27
C LEU A 64 25.53 -18.59 -37.04
N PHE A 65 24.67 -19.60 -37.25
CA PHE A 65 23.24 -19.51 -36.96
C PHE A 65 22.98 -19.43 -35.45
N LEU A 66 23.72 -20.18 -34.63
CA LEU A 66 23.65 -20.08 -33.16
C LEU A 66 24.25 -18.78 -32.63
N LEU A 67 25.34 -18.28 -33.24
CA LEU A 67 25.92 -16.96 -32.92
C LEU A 67 24.96 -15.85 -33.35
N GLN A 68 24.33 -15.93 -34.52
CA GLN A 68 23.34 -14.95 -34.97
C GLN A 68 22.04 -15.05 -34.15
N HIS A 69 21.58 -16.23 -33.75
CA HIS A 69 20.43 -16.36 -32.84
C HIS A 69 20.74 -15.95 -31.40
N ASN A 70 21.96 -16.17 -30.89
CA ASN A 70 22.38 -15.68 -29.58
C ASN A 70 22.74 -14.19 -29.58
N VAL A 71 23.20 -13.62 -30.71
CA VAL A 71 23.44 -12.18 -30.88
C VAL A 71 22.12 -11.42 -31.11
N VAL A 72 21.15 -12.02 -31.81
CA VAL A 72 19.81 -11.43 -32.01
C VAL A 72 18.90 -11.62 -30.78
N ARG A 73 19.11 -12.66 -29.96
CA ARG A 73 18.48 -12.76 -28.62
C ARG A 73 19.26 -12.05 -27.50
N GLY A 74 20.50 -11.62 -27.77
CA GLY A 74 21.37 -10.90 -26.84
C GLY A 74 21.37 -9.37 -27.01
N LEU A 75 20.54 -8.83 -27.91
CA LEU A 75 20.41 -7.39 -28.17
C LEU A 75 18.94 -6.93 -28.23
N SER A 76 18.03 -7.66 -27.57
CA SER A 76 16.94 -6.93 -26.92
C SER A 76 17.60 -6.32 -25.68
N PRO A 77 17.69 -4.99 -25.53
CA PRO A 77 18.08 -4.46 -24.24
C PRO A 77 17.11 -5.12 -23.25
N ASN A 78 17.63 -5.78 -22.21
CA ASN A 78 16.84 -5.94 -20.99
C ASN A 78 16.17 -4.57 -20.81
N PRO A 79 14.82 -4.48 -20.77
CA PRO A 79 14.17 -3.18 -20.64
C PRO A 79 14.90 -2.49 -19.50
N ALA A 80 15.53 -1.35 -19.82
CA ALA A 80 16.47 -0.71 -18.92
C ALA A 80 15.77 -0.61 -17.56
N VAL A 81 16.39 -1.19 -16.54
CA VAL A 81 15.79 -1.26 -15.20
C VAL A 81 15.31 0.13 -14.83
N LEU A 82 14.00 0.27 -14.60
CA LEU A 82 13.41 1.56 -14.25
C LEU A 82 13.89 1.91 -12.84
N LEU A 83 14.79 2.90 -12.75
CA LEU A 83 15.31 3.40 -11.50
C LEU A 83 14.49 4.62 -11.04
N PRO A 84 14.41 4.88 -9.72
CA PRO A 84 13.84 6.12 -9.23
C PRO A 84 14.65 7.32 -9.73
N ASP A 85 13.96 8.36 -10.16
CA ASP A 85 14.55 9.58 -10.69
C ASP A 85 14.62 10.65 -9.58
N MET A 86 15.83 11.09 -9.26
CA MET A 86 16.09 12.10 -8.24
C MET A 86 15.49 13.47 -8.59
N GLU A 87 15.47 13.83 -9.87
CA GLU A 87 14.91 15.08 -10.36
C GLU A 87 13.38 15.03 -10.24
N VAL A 88 12.75 13.91 -10.57
CA VAL A 88 11.31 13.71 -10.35
C VAL A 88 10.97 13.73 -8.85
N ALA A 89 11.78 13.05 -8.02
CA ALA A 89 11.60 13.03 -6.57
C ALA A 89 11.80 14.40 -5.91
N ASN A 90 12.62 15.30 -6.48
CA ASN A 90 12.84 16.64 -5.91
C ASN A 90 11.70 17.62 -6.20
N ARG A 91 10.92 17.39 -7.26
CA ARG A 91 9.92 18.33 -7.75
C ARG A 91 8.70 18.37 -6.85
N SER A 92 8.04 19.53 -6.78
CA SER A 92 6.72 19.64 -6.15
C SER A 92 5.65 19.05 -7.09
N PRO A 93 4.66 18.29 -6.58
CA PRO A 93 4.41 17.95 -5.17
C PRO A 93 5.12 16.66 -4.69
N ASN A 94 5.86 15.95 -5.56
CA ASN A 94 6.46 14.64 -5.25
C ASN A 94 7.39 14.66 -4.03
N ALA A 95 8.26 15.66 -3.89
CA ALA A 95 9.15 15.78 -2.74
C ALA A 95 8.39 15.82 -1.41
N PHE A 96 7.30 16.59 -1.35
CA PHE A 96 6.46 16.69 -0.15
C PHE A 96 5.75 15.37 0.14
N ARG A 97 5.28 14.67 -0.91
CA ARG A 97 4.61 13.38 -0.77
C ARG A 97 5.55 12.26 -0.32
N ILE A 98 6.78 12.19 -0.86
CA ILE A 98 7.81 11.23 -0.40
C ILE A 98 8.20 11.51 1.05
N PHE A 99 8.44 12.78 1.40
CA PHE A 99 8.74 13.18 2.78
C PHE A 99 7.63 12.72 3.74
N ASN A 100 6.37 12.96 3.37
CA ASN A 100 5.23 12.59 4.19
C ASN A 100 5.02 11.07 4.25
N ALA A 101 5.27 10.32 3.17
CA ALA A 101 5.24 8.86 3.18
C ALA A 101 6.29 8.28 4.13
N VAL A 102 7.51 8.82 4.14
CA VAL A 102 8.55 8.43 5.11
C VAL A 102 8.12 8.75 6.55
N HIS A 103 7.54 9.94 6.78
CA HIS A 103 7.03 10.32 8.11
C HIS A 103 5.89 9.41 8.59
N SER A 104 4.99 9.04 7.69
CA SER A 104 3.74 8.30 8.01
C SER A 104 3.92 6.79 8.00
N ALA A 105 5.02 6.26 7.45
CA ALA A 105 5.27 4.82 7.35
C ALA A 105 5.15 4.13 8.72
N MET A 106 4.32 3.10 8.80
CA MET A 106 4.01 2.35 10.03
C MET A 106 3.40 3.20 11.16
N ARG A 107 2.85 4.38 10.85
CA ARG A 107 2.10 5.24 11.79
C ARG A 107 0.65 5.31 11.36
N GLN A 108 -0.25 4.91 12.26
CA GLN A 108 -1.67 4.82 11.98
C GLN A 108 -2.24 6.19 11.58
N TRP A 109 -1.94 7.25 12.35
CA TRP A 109 -2.50 8.58 12.14
C TRP A 109 -2.14 9.16 10.77
N GLY A 110 -0.84 9.11 10.44
CA GLY A 110 -0.34 9.60 9.17
C GLY A 110 -0.96 8.86 7.99
N SER A 111 -1.06 7.53 8.12
CA SER A 111 -1.64 6.66 7.11
C SER A 111 -3.16 6.80 6.97
N SER A 112 -3.89 7.21 8.01
CA SER A 112 -5.32 7.55 7.91
C SER A 112 -5.56 8.92 7.28
N VAL A 113 -4.76 9.92 7.62
CA VAL A 113 -4.87 11.26 7.01
C VAL A 113 -4.48 11.22 5.53
N GLN A 114 -3.43 10.47 5.18
CA GLN A 114 -2.93 10.26 3.82
C GLN A 114 -3.20 8.81 3.38
N HIS A 115 -4.48 8.46 3.28
CA HIS A 115 -4.94 7.08 3.06
C HIS A 115 -4.58 6.48 1.70
N ASN A 116 -4.29 7.30 0.68
CA ASN A 116 -3.80 6.80 -0.60
C ASN A 116 -2.28 6.66 -0.57
N GLY A 117 -1.83 5.49 -0.14
CA GLY A 117 -0.43 5.10 -0.17
C GLY A 117 0.08 4.82 -1.58
N MET A 118 1.29 5.30 -1.86
CA MET A 118 1.97 5.17 -3.16
C MET A 118 3.38 4.60 -3.02
N SER A 119 3.70 4.01 -1.87
CA SER A 119 5.03 3.52 -1.54
C SER A 119 4.98 2.08 -1.03
N ILE A 120 5.93 1.27 -1.52
CA ILE A 120 6.08 -0.13 -1.19
C ILE A 120 7.44 -0.30 -0.51
N MET A 121 7.47 -0.91 0.67
CA MET A 121 8.67 -1.01 1.51
C MET A 121 8.88 -2.44 1.98
N PRO A 122 10.10 -3.00 1.91
CA PRO A 122 10.42 -4.21 2.63
C PRO A 122 10.31 -3.96 4.14
N VAL A 123 9.72 -4.91 4.86
CA VAL A 123 9.60 -4.88 6.32
C VAL A 123 10.05 -6.22 6.88
N THR A 124 10.84 -6.17 7.95
CA THR A 124 11.16 -7.37 8.74
C THR A 124 10.37 -7.35 10.03
N ILE A 125 9.69 -8.45 10.32
CA ILE A 125 9.14 -8.71 11.66
C ILE A 125 10.16 -9.54 12.43
N PRO A 126 10.72 -9.04 13.54
CA PRO A 126 11.64 -9.84 14.35
C PRO A 126 10.98 -11.10 14.93
N GLU A 127 11.79 -12.14 15.15
CA GLU A 127 11.36 -13.38 15.82
C GLU A 127 10.74 -13.09 17.20
N GLY A 128 9.75 -13.89 17.60
CA GLY A 128 9.07 -13.78 18.88
C GLY A 128 7.88 -12.83 18.90
N ASN A 129 7.69 -12.02 17.86
CA ASN A 129 6.54 -11.13 17.71
C ASN A 129 5.23 -11.92 17.61
N LEU A 130 4.21 -11.47 18.35
CA LEU A 130 2.89 -12.11 18.37
C LEU A 130 1.95 -11.52 17.32
N PHE A 131 0.97 -12.30 16.88
CA PHE A 131 -0.10 -11.85 16.00
C PHE A 131 -1.39 -12.57 16.35
N TYR A 132 -2.52 -12.00 15.94
CA TYR A 132 -3.83 -12.50 16.33
C TYR A 132 -4.68 -12.81 15.10
N HIS A 133 -5.35 -13.95 15.11
CA HIS A 133 -6.29 -14.39 14.08
C HIS A 133 -7.62 -14.70 14.77
N GLY A 134 -8.72 -14.22 14.22
CA GLY A 134 -10.05 -14.58 14.67
C GLY A 134 -10.77 -15.39 13.59
N GLY A 135 -11.41 -16.48 14.00
CA GLY A 135 -12.16 -17.34 13.09
C GLY A 135 -13.08 -18.29 13.83
N HIS A 136 -13.51 -19.36 13.15
CA HIS A 136 -14.40 -20.40 13.71
C HIS A 136 -13.73 -21.77 13.80
N ASP A 137 -12.50 -21.86 13.32
CA ASP A 137 -11.69 -23.06 13.36
C ASP A 137 -10.68 -22.98 14.50
N THR A 138 -10.39 -24.12 15.11
CA THR A 138 -9.33 -24.27 16.11
C THR A 138 -8.00 -24.72 15.50
N GLU A 139 -8.06 -25.17 14.25
CA GLU A 139 -6.91 -25.67 13.51
C GLU A 139 -6.12 -24.52 12.86
N ILE A 140 -4.85 -24.78 12.59
CA ILE A 140 -4.00 -23.86 11.83
C ILE A 140 -4.56 -23.74 10.39
N PRO A 141 -4.69 -22.53 9.83
CA PRO A 141 -5.14 -22.35 8.46
C PRO A 141 -4.35 -23.18 7.46
N SER A 142 -5.05 -23.80 6.51
CA SER A 142 -4.41 -24.57 5.43
C SER A 142 -3.93 -23.70 4.26
N THR A 143 -4.35 -22.43 4.22
CA THR A 143 -4.06 -21.45 3.16
C THR A 143 -3.60 -20.11 3.73
N LEU A 144 -3.54 -19.08 2.89
CA LEU A 144 -3.34 -17.71 3.34
C LEU A 144 -4.47 -17.26 4.28
N GLU A 145 -4.15 -16.39 5.24
CA GLU A 145 -5.08 -15.80 6.22
C GLU A 145 -4.59 -14.43 6.70
N TRP A 146 -5.47 -13.66 7.34
CA TRP A 146 -5.15 -12.34 7.91
C TRP A 146 -4.76 -12.42 9.38
N LEU A 147 -3.67 -11.73 9.73
CA LEU A 147 -3.18 -11.62 11.08
C LEU A 147 -3.17 -10.16 11.50
N ALA A 148 -3.78 -9.85 12.65
CA ALA A 148 -3.77 -8.51 13.21
C ALA A 148 -2.60 -8.30 14.17
N PHE A 149 -2.16 -7.04 14.29
CA PHE A 149 -1.20 -6.64 15.31
C PHE A 149 -1.84 -6.47 16.70
N GLU A 150 -3.13 -6.14 16.74
CA GLU A 150 -3.94 -5.93 17.95
C GLU A 150 -4.93 -7.09 18.17
N MET A 151 -5.11 -7.50 19.44
CA MET A 151 -6.06 -8.55 19.80
C MET A 151 -7.48 -8.14 19.48
N GLU A 152 -7.84 -6.89 19.79
CA GLU A 152 -9.17 -6.31 19.61
C GLU A 152 -9.59 -6.29 18.14
N HIS A 153 -8.63 -6.14 17.24
CA HIS A 153 -8.90 -6.21 15.80
C HIS A 153 -9.25 -7.65 15.38
N ALA A 154 -8.46 -8.64 15.80
CA ALA A 154 -8.73 -10.05 15.48
C ALA A 154 -9.98 -10.58 16.19
N ASP A 155 -10.26 -10.13 17.42
CA ASP A 155 -11.40 -10.58 18.23
C ASP A 155 -12.76 -10.27 17.57
N LEU A 156 -12.82 -9.22 16.74
CA LEU A 156 -13.99 -8.96 15.89
C LEU A 156 -14.37 -10.13 14.98
N PHE A 157 -13.42 -10.99 14.64
CA PHE A 157 -13.60 -12.16 13.78
C PHE A 157 -13.75 -13.47 14.58
N ALA A 158 -13.51 -13.43 15.90
CA ALA A 158 -13.61 -14.57 16.81
C ALA A 158 -14.97 -14.65 17.54
N GLN A 159 -15.98 -13.90 17.09
CA GLN A 159 -17.30 -13.86 17.74
C GLN A 159 -18.07 -15.17 17.58
N ASN A 160 -18.81 -15.59 18.61
CA ASN A 160 -19.69 -16.76 18.53
C ASN A 160 -21.09 -16.43 18.00
N TYR A 161 -21.75 -17.41 17.39
CA TYR A 161 -23.05 -17.31 16.71
C TYR A 161 -24.17 -17.99 17.51
N GLU A 162 -24.58 -17.38 18.62
CA GLU A 162 -25.54 -17.98 19.55
C GLU A 162 -27.00 -17.96 19.04
N PHE A 163 -27.34 -17.09 18.06
CA PHE A 163 -28.71 -17.02 17.52
C PHE A 163 -28.81 -16.65 16.03
N ASP A 164 -29.69 -17.35 15.31
CA ASP A 164 -30.03 -17.14 13.89
C ASP A 164 -30.68 -15.76 13.58
N ARG A 165 -30.96 -14.96 14.63
CA ARG A 165 -31.72 -13.71 14.59
C ARG A 165 -31.18 -12.59 15.47
N ASP A 166 -29.88 -12.52 15.78
CA ASP A 166 -29.35 -11.22 16.24
C ASP A 166 -29.02 -10.35 15.01
N PRO A 167 -29.85 -9.34 14.65
CA PRO A 167 -29.56 -8.45 13.53
C PRO A 167 -28.24 -7.68 13.68
N ARG A 168 -27.60 -7.72 14.86
CA ARG A 168 -26.30 -7.08 15.13
C ARG A 168 -25.09 -7.97 14.79
N MET A 169 -25.29 -9.29 14.63
CA MET A 169 -24.22 -10.25 14.27
C MET A 169 -23.90 -10.35 12.77
N GLY A 170 -24.61 -9.61 11.92
CA GLY A 170 -24.28 -9.57 10.48
C GLY A 170 -22.91 -8.93 10.20
N THR A 171 -22.27 -8.30 11.18
CA THR A 171 -21.07 -7.47 11.07
C THR A 171 -19.76 -8.25 11.05
N SER A 172 -19.76 -9.59 11.01
CA SER A 172 -18.53 -10.36 10.78
C SER A 172 -17.85 -9.86 9.51
N LEU A 173 -16.66 -9.29 9.71
CA LEU A 173 -15.88 -8.63 8.69
C LEU A 173 -15.38 -9.62 7.60
N HIS A 174 -15.55 -10.94 7.74
CA HIS A 174 -15.35 -11.90 6.65
C HIS A 174 -16.41 -11.81 5.53
N GLY A 175 -17.49 -11.07 5.77
CA GLY A 175 -18.46 -10.60 4.78
C GLY A 175 -18.41 -9.09 4.57
N LYS A 176 -17.23 -8.45 4.64
CA LYS A 176 -16.94 -7.00 4.73
C LYS A 176 -17.57 -6.06 3.68
N VAL A 177 -18.50 -6.53 2.86
CA VAL A 177 -19.26 -5.72 1.90
C VAL A 177 -20.79 -5.79 2.11
N SER A 178 -21.34 -6.81 2.79
CA SER A 178 -22.80 -7.08 2.66
C SER A 178 -23.72 -6.28 3.61
N LEU A 179 -23.21 -5.64 4.67
CA LEU A 179 -24.04 -4.76 5.52
C LEU A 179 -24.11 -3.30 5.04
N LEU A 180 -23.28 -2.90 4.07
CA LEU A 180 -23.35 -1.55 3.52
C LEU A 180 -24.57 -1.30 2.62
N GLU A 181 -25.36 -2.33 2.31
CA GLU A 181 -26.55 -2.23 1.45
C GLU A 181 -27.90 -2.32 2.19
N SER A 182 -27.97 -2.76 3.45
CA SER A 182 -29.26 -3.16 4.02
C SER A 182 -29.92 -2.23 5.04
N GLN A 183 -29.39 -1.05 5.37
CA GLN A 183 -30.09 -0.15 6.29
C GLN A 183 -30.05 1.33 5.89
N GLY A 184 -31.09 1.74 5.16
CA GLY A 184 -31.65 3.07 5.30
C GLY A 184 -32.49 3.18 6.59
N PRO A 185 -32.80 4.39 7.09
CA PRO A 185 -33.37 4.60 8.44
C PRO A 185 -34.83 4.13 8.67
N GLY A 186 -35.36 3.19 7.89
CA GLY A 186 -36.80 2.85 7.86
C GLY A 186 -37.19 1.41 8.22
N ALA A 187 -36.25 0.48 8.42
CA ALA A 187 -36.58 -0.95 8.47
C ALA A 187 -36.77 -1.56 9.87
N LEU A 188 -37.02 -0.74 10.90
CA LEU A 188 -37.39 -1.23 12.25
C LEU A 188 -38.90 -1.58 12.38
N SER A 189 -39.65 -1.67 11.28
CA SER A 189 -41.04 -2.12 11.35
C SER A 189 -41.40 -3.09 10.21
N LYS A 190 -41.54 -4.37 10.60
CA LYS A 190 -42.37 -5.45 9.99
C LYS A 190 -41.61 -6.77 9.88
N ALA A 191 -41.39 -7.42 11.02
CA ALA A 191 -41.27 -8.87 11.05
C ALA A 191 -42.69 -9.49 11.07
N LYS A 192 -43.13 -10.10 9.96
CA LYS A 192 -44.25 -11.06 9.98
C LYS A 192 -43.70 -12.48 9.92
N ARG A 193 -44.22 -13.30 10.83
CA ARG A 193 -43.92 -14.73 11.07
C ARG A 193 -44.09 -15.59 9.81
N PHE A 194 -43.20 -16.56 9.60
CA PHE A 194 -43.48 -17.77 8.83
C PHE A 194 -43.00 -19.03 9.59
N SER A 195 -43.72 -20.12 9.35
CA SER A 195 -43.83 -21.38 10.11
C SER A 195 -42.68 -22.37 9.84
N PRO A 196 -42.31 -23.25 10.79
CA PRO A 196 -41.26 -24.23 10.61
C PRO A 196 -41.82 -25.50 9.95
N ASN A 197 -41.29 -25.90 8.79
CA ASN A 197 -41.20 -27.30 8.34
C ASN A 197 -40.64 -27.38 6.91
N SER A 198 -39.35 -27.68 6.79
CA SER A 198 -38.78 -28.44 5.66
C SER A 198 -37.32 -28.79 5.94
N GLN A 199 -37.09 -29.99 6.46
CA GLN A 199 -35.79 -30.66 6.41
C GLN A 199 -35.58 -31.16 4.98
N HIS A 200 -34.43 -30.87 4.37
CA HIS A 200 -33.94 -31.64 3.21
C HIS A 200 -32.45 -31.93 3.33
N SER A 201 -32.12 -33.17 2.98
CA SER A 201 -30.83 -33.84 3.10
C SER A 201 -29.89 -33.50 1.94
N LEU A 202 -28.58 -33.53 2.24
CA LEU A 202 -27.45 -33.34 1.35
C LEU A 202 -27.33 -34.48 0.32
N THR A 203 -27.31 -34.15 -0.98
CA THR A 203 -26.49 -34.78 -2.06
C THR A 203 -26.87 -34.18 -3.43
N GLU A 204 -25.87 -33.88 -4.27
CA GLU A 204 -25.90 -33.62 -5.74
C GLU A 204 -26.09 -32.16 -6.26
N PRO A 205 -25.49 -31.83 -7.44
CA PRO A 205 -24.92 -30.51 -7.75
C PRO A 205 -25.93 -29.50 -8.30
N ALA A 206 -25.77 -28.23 -7.89
CA ALA A 206 -26.66 -27.12 -8.19
C ALA A 206 -26.81 -26.85 -9.69
N GLY A 207 -27.93 -27.30 -10.27
CA GLY A 207 -28.55 -26.66 -11.42
C GLY A 207 -29.07 -25.27 -11.05
N GLY A 208 -28.96 -24.32 -11.98
CA GLY A 208 -29.24 -22.91 -11.76
C GLY A 208 -30.66 -22.62 -11.25
N ASP A 209 -30.73 -21.82 -10.19
CA ASP A 209 -31.96 -21.24 -9.65
C ASP A 209 -32.45 -20.09 -10.58
N PRO A 210 -33.72 -20.08 -11.04
CA PRO A 210 -34.25 -19.03 -11.91
C PRO A 210 -34.61 -17.73 -11.17
N ASP A 211 -34.57 -17.72 -9.84
CA ASP A 211 -34.83 -16.52 -9.05
C ASP A 211 -33.53 -15.72 -8.90
N ASN A 212 -33.45 -14.55 -9.54
CA ASN A 212 -32.40 -13.52 -9.43
C ASN A 212 -32.26 -12.94 -7.99
N ARG A 213 -32.18 -13.79 -6.96
CA ARG A 213 -31.85 -13.39 -5.60
C ARG A 213 -30.34 -13.44 -5.45
N PRO A 214 -29.70 -12.40 -4.86
CA PRO A 214 -28.27 -12.43 -4.61
C PRO A 214 -27.92 -13.64 -3.73
N PRO A 215 -26.76 -14.30 -3.94
CA PRO A 215 -26.35 -15.43 -3.13
C PRO A 215 -26.34 -15.06 -1.64
N ARG A 216 -26.79 -15.95 -0.77
CA ARG A 216 -26.67 -15.77 0.68
C ARG A 216 -25.18 -15.77 1.04
N MET A 217 -24.63 -14.61 1.42
CA MET A 217 -23.22 -14.40 1.80
C MET A 217 -23.04 -14.33 3.33
N ARG A 218 -23.66 -15.25 4.08
CA ARG A 218 -23.12 -15.66 5.39
C ARG A 218 -22.23 -16.87 5.10
N PRO A 219 -21.06 -17.06 5.75
CA PRO A 219 -20.58 -18.43 5.86
C PRO A 219 -21.73 -19.23 6.48
N ASP A 220 -22.08 -20.37 5.89
CA ASP A 220 -23.10 -21.30 6.42
C ASP A 220 -22.56 -21.92 7.72
N LEU A 221 -22.29 -21.08 8.71
CA LEU A 221 -21.93 -21.50 10.05
C LEU A 221 -23.18 -22.11 10.67
N PRO A 222 -23.08 -23.30 11.28
CA PRO A 222 -24.20 -23.85 12.01
C PRO A 222 -24.63 -22.86 13.11
N PRO A 223 -25.93 -22.77 13.42
CA PRO A 223 -26.37 -22.17 14.67
C PRO A 223 -25.53 -22.75 15.82
N GLU A 224 -25.10 -21.90 16.77
CA GLU A 224 -24.24 -22.29 17.89
C GLU A 224 -22.76 -22.53 17.53
N ALA A 225 -22.26 -21.95 16.43
CA ALA A 225 -20.82 -21.94 16.13
C ALA A 225 -20.06 -21.00 17.08
N ARG A 226 -19.11 -21.55 17.86
CA ARG A 226 -18.19 -20.75 18.68
C ARG A 226 -17.11 -20.13 17.79
N GLY A 227 -16.75 -18.88 18.04
CA GLY A 227 -15.56 -18.27 17.43
C GLY A 227 -14.32 -18.44 18.31
N TYR A 228 -13.14 -18.36 17.70
CA TYR A 228 -11.86 -18.61 18.35
C TYR A 228 -10.85 -17.52 18.00
N LEU A 229 -10.17 -17.02 19.03
CA LEU A 229 -9.01 -16.15 18.92
C LEU A 229 -7.74 -17.00 19.00
N GLN A 230 -7.03 -17.09 17.89
CA GLN A 230 -5.75 -17.77 17.79
C GLN A 230 -4.61 -16.76 17.95
N THR A 231 -3.60 -17.09 18.75
CA THR A 231 -2.37 -16.30 18.88
C THR A 231 -1.24 -17.02 18.17
N TYR A 232 -0.63 -16.33 17.22
CA TYR A 232 0.55 -16.79 16.49
C TYR A 232 1.80 -16.07 16.97
N ARG A 233 2.94 -16.75 16.87
CA ARG A 233 4.26 -16.19 17.12
C ARG A 233 5.14 -16.37 15.88
N ALA A 234 5.85 -15.32 15.51
CA ALA A 234 6.90 -15.40 14.51
C ALA A 234 8.03 -16.31 15.04
N ALA A 235 8.21 -17.48 14.42
CA ALA A 235 9.23 -18.47 14.78
C ALA A 235 10.62 -18.18 14.18
N ARG A 236 10.71 -17.13 13.37
CA ARG A 236 11.93 -16.57 12.76
C ARG A 236 11.64 -15.13 12.33
N PRO A 237 12.65 -14.36 11.91
CA PRO A 237 12.39 -13.10 11.20
C PRO A 237 11.52 -13.35 9.96
N LEU A 238 10.43 -12.60 9.83
CA LEU A 238 9.52 -12.66 8.68
C LEU A 238 9.81 -11.49 7.74
N ASN A 239 9.94 -11.77 6.45
CA ASN A 239 10.15 -10.77 5.42
C ASN A 239 8.81 -10.46 4.76
N LEU A 240 8.31 -9.25 4.93
CA LEU A 240 7.03 -8.80 4.42
C LEU A 240 7.20 -7.64 3.44
N LEU A 241 6.17 -7.38 2.66
CA LEU A 241 6.01 -6.14 1.91
C LEU A 241 4.97 -5.24 2.56
N TYR A 242 5.36 -4.04 2.95
CA TYR A 242 4.45 -3.02 3.45
C TYR A 242 3.94 -2.14 2.31
N LEU A 243 2.62 -2.02 2.22
CA LEU A 243 1.91 -1.06 1.39
C LEU A 243 1.43 0.09 2.28
N ASP A 244 1.93 1.31 2.06
CA ASP A 244 1.62 2.46 2.90
C ASP A 244 0.18 2.99 2.76
N GLY A 245 -0.17 3.99 3.55
CA GLY A 245 -1.54 4.50 3.63
C GLY A 245 -2.50 3.46 4.23
N GLN A 246 -3.77 3.53 3.83
CA GLN A 246 -4.78 2.54 4.19
C GLN A 246 -5.01 1.54 3.05
N ALA A 247 -3.95 0.84 2.67
CA ALA A 247 -3.97 -0.09 1.54
C ALA A 247 -4.92 -1.30 1.70
N ALA A 248 -5.53 -1.51 2.87
CA ALA A 248 -6.59 -2.50 3.07
C ALA A 248 -8.01 -1.89 3.04
N ALA A 249 -8.14 -0.56 3.00
CA ALA A 249 -9.44 0.10 2.93
C ALA A 249 -10.10 -0.15 1.58
N THR A 250 -11.06 -1.05 1.53
CA THR A 250 -11.77 -1.39 0.28
C THR A 250 -12.79 -0.30 -0.07
N CYS A 251 -12.34 0.79 -0.68
CA CYS A 251 -13.19 1.91 -1.08
C CYS A 251 -12.72 2.59 -2.38
N ARG A 252 -13.54 3.49 -2.92
CA ARG A 252 -13.29 4.17 -4.21
C ARG A 252 -12.39 5.39 -4.14
N LEU A 253 -11.81 5.68 -2.96
CA LEU A 253 -10.96 6.84 -2.77
C LEU A 253 -9.55 6.66 -3.36
N GLY A 254 -9.19 5.44 -3.80
CA GLY A 254 -7.89 5.14 -4.41
C GLY A 254 -6.91 4.44 -3.47
N THR A 255 -7.38 4.01 -2.31
CA THR A 255 -6.61 3.28 -1.28
C THR A 255 -6.04 1.96 -1.78
N LEU A 256 -6.68 1.32 -2.77
CA LEU A 256 -6.22 0.05 -3.36
C LEU A 256 -5.36 0.23 -4.62
N ASP A 257 -5.15 1.47 -5.11
CA ASP A 257 -4.49 1.74 -6.39
C ASP A 257 -3.12 1.04 -6.49
N THR A 258 -2.29 1.09 -5.43
CA THR A 258 -0.96 0.48 -5.42
C THR A 258 -1.00 -1.05 -5.55
N GLN A 259 -1.91 -1.72 -4.84
CA GLN A 259 -2.04 -3.19 -4.91
C GLN A 259 -2.68 -3.65 -6.23
N GLU A 260 -3.71 -2.97 -6.72
CA GLU A 260 -4.41 -3.38 -7.94
C GLU A 260 -3.60 -3.06 -9.19
N THR A 261 -3.09 -1.84 -9.31
CA THR A 261 -2.46 -1.36 -10.55
C THR A 261 -1.00 -1.75 -10.67
N ILE A 262 -0.20 -1.57 -9.62
CA ILE A 262 1.25 -1.85 -9.65
C ILE A 262 1.49 -3.31 -9.30
N MET A 263 1.03 -3.77 -8.13
CA MET A 263 1.36 -5.13 -7.68
C MET A 263 0.68 -6.16 -8.57
N LEU A 264 -0.64 -6.12 -8.72
CA LEU A 264 -1.38 -7.13 -9.47
C LEU A 264 -1.37 -6.88 -10.98
N GLY A 265 -1.11 -5.65 -11.42
CA GLY A 265 -1.05 -5.30 -12.84
C GLY A 265 -2.43 -5.26 -13.51
N TRP A 266 -3.50 -5.05 -12.74
CA TRP A 266 -4.85 -4.98 -13.27
C TRP A 266 -5.06 -3.71 -14.09
N ASP A 267 -5.77 -3.81 -15.21
CA ASP A 267 -5.99 -2.67 -16.10
C ASP A 267 -6.98 -1.67 -15.52
N VAL A 268 -6.72 -0.39 -15.81
CA VAL A 268 -7.61 0.72 -15.50
C VAL A 268 -8.64 0.83 -16.64
N GLY A 269 -9.89 0.45 -16.40
CA GLY A 269 -10.97 0.48 -17.41
C GLY A 269 -12.37 0.48 -16.78
N ASP A 270 -13.43 0.39 -17.60
CA ASP A 270 -14.84 0.33 -17.15
C ASP A 270 -15.05 -0.91 -16.26
N GLY A 271 -14.78 -0.71 -14.97
CA GLY A 271 -14.60 -1.79 -14.01
C GLY A 271 -13.33 -1.71 -13.16
N PHE A 272 -12.66 -0.56 -13.10
CA PHE A 272 -11.89 -0.19 -11.92
C PHE A 272 -12.92 -0.07 -10.77
N HIS A 273 -13.08 -1.18 -10.03
CA HIS A 273 -14.25 -1.61 -9.22
C HIS A 273 -15.44 -2.29 -9.94
N GLY A 274 -15.23 -3.03 -11.03
CA GLY A 274 -16.26 -3.56 -11.96
C GLY A 274 -17.09 -4.77 -11.50
N ASN A 275 -16.80 -5.21 -10.30
CA ASN A 275 -17.48 -6.19 -9.46
C ASN A 275 -16.43 -6.35 -8.37
N LEU A 276 -16.66 -5.86 -7.15
CA LEU A 276 -15.67 -5.92 -6.06
C LEU A 276 -14.94 -7.27 -6.10
N THR A 277 -13.70 -7.29 -6.60
CA THR A 277 -12.82 -8.44 -6.44
C THR A 277 -12.78 -8.65 -4.95
N SER A 278 -13.12 -9.86 -4.52
CA SER A 278 -13.12 -10.13 -3.09
C SER A 278 -11.74 -9.75 -2.56
N ASP A 279 -11.63 -9.20 -1.36
CA ASP A 279 -10.30 -8.96 -0.76
C ASP A 279 -9.46 -10.27 -0.74
N TRP A 280 -10.15 -11.42 -0.75
CA TRP A 280 -9.59 -12.73 -1.04
C TRP A 280 -8.91 -12.88 -2.43
N ASP A 281 -9.46 -12.32 -3.51
CA ASP A 281 -8.85 -12.33 -4.84
C ASP A 281 -7.56 -11.51 -4.86
N ILE A 282 -7.59 -10.33 -4.23
CA ILE A 282 -6.42 -9.47 -4.03
C ILE A 282 -5.38 -10.24 -3.22
N ALA A 283 -5.76 -10.80 -2.06
CA ALA A 283 -4.87 -11.56 -1.19
C ALA A 283 -4.26 -12.78 -1.91
N ARG A 284 -5.05 -13.53 -2.71
CA ARG A 284 -4.55 -14.64 -3.53
C ARG A 284 -3.52 -14.18 -4.56
N GLY A 285 -3.80 -13.09 -5.26
CA GLY A 285 -2.89 -12.52 -6.25
C GLY A 285 -1.58 -12.05 -5.60
N LEU A 286 -1.68 -11.32 -4.49
CA LEU A 286 -0.54 -10.83 -3.73
C LEU A 286 0.29 -11.97 -3.15
N CYS A 287 -0.34 -13.02 -2.60
CA CYS A 287 0.38 -14.17 -2.07
C CYS A 287 1.04 -15.03 -3.15
N LYS A 288 0.46 -15.09 -4.35
CA LYS A 288 1.14 -15.69 -5.50
C LYS A 288 2.43 -14.94 -5.82
N GLN A 289 2.39 -13.60 -5.82
CA GLN A 289 3.58 -12.78 -6.04
C GLN A 289 4.59 -12.89 -4.90
N ALA A 290 4.13 -12.86 -3.64
CA ALA A 290 4.98 -12.99 -2.47
C ALA A 290 5.78 -14.30 -2.52
N LYS A 291 5.12 -15.41 -2.89
CA LYS A 291 5.78 -16.70 -3.14
C LYS A 291 6.83 -16.64 -4.24
N GLU A 292 6.55 -15.95 -5.36
CA GLU A 292 7.53 -15.79 -6.45
C GLU A 292 8.77 -14.98 -6.04
N TRP A 293 8.63 -14.08 -5.06
CA TRP A 293 9.69 -13.17 -4.61
C TRP A 293 10.33 -13.61 -3.28
N ASP A 294 9.93 -14.76 -2.75
CA ASP A 294 10.32 -15.30 -1.44
C ASP A 294 10.07 -14.32 -0.28
N VAL A 295 8.85 -13.79 -0.24
CA VAL A 295 8.27 -12.92 0.79
C VAL A 295 7.18 -13.69 1.52
N ASP A 296 7.11 -13.55 2.84
CA ASP A 296 6.22 -14.32 3.70
C ASP A 296 4.76 -13.83 3.67
N GLY A 297 4.56 -12.55 3.36
CA GLY A 297 3.24 -11.91 3.34
C GLY A 297 3.25 -10.43 3.03
N ILE A 298 2.07 -9.81 3.07
CA ILE A 298 1.86 -8.39 2.82
C ILE A 298 1.36 -7.72 4.08
N LEU A 299 2.05 -6.67 4.53
CA LEU A 299 1.63 -5.79 5.61
C LEU A 299 0.87 -4.60 5.01
N ARG A 300 -0.32 -4.30 5.52
CA ARG A 300 -1.14 -3.15 5.09
C ARG A 300 -2.03 -2.69 6.24
N MET A 301 -2.79 -1.61 6.04
CA MET A 301 -3.58 -0.99 7.11
C MET A 301 -5.04 -0.78 6.70
N GLU A 302 -5.95 -1.18 7.59
CA GLU A 302 -7.35 -0.71 7.63
C GLU A 302 -7.47 0.38 8.71
N ALA A 303 -8.22 0.11 9.79
CA ALA A 303 -8.12 0.86 11.03
C ALA A 303 -6.82 0.52 11.76
N GLY A 304 -6.58 -0.77 12.01
CA GLY A 304 -5.30 -1.29 12.50
C GLY A 304 -4.42 -1.82 11.38
N PHE A 305 -3.18 -2.17 11.72
CA PHE A 305 -2.29 -2.87 10.79
C PHE A 305 -2.64 -4.36 10.77
N GLU A 306 -2.52 -4.96 9.58
CA GLU A 306 -2.74 -6.37 9.34
C GLU A 306 -1.66 -6.95 8.43
N ILE A 307 -1.48 -8.27 8.50
CA ILE A 307 -0.65 -9.05 7.60
C ILE A 307 -1.55 -10.03 6.87
N ILE A 308 -1.53 -10.01 5.54
CA ILE A 308 -1.93 -11.16 4.74
C ILE A 308 -0.74 -12.13 4.78
N TYR A 309 -0.82 -13.17 5.60
CA TYR A 309 0.23 -14.17 5.72
C TYR A 309 -0.03 -15.33 4.75
N CYS A 310 0.95 -15.66 3.92
CA CYS A 310 0.69 -16.45 2.72
C CYS A 310 0.85 -17.96 2.87
N ASN A 311 1.50 -18.43 3.95
CA ASN A 311 1.78 -19.85 4.13
C ASN A 311 1.92 -20.26 5.60
N PHE A 312 0.93 -20.98 6.13
CA PHE A 312 0.92 -21.49 7.50
C PHE A 312 1.46 -22.93 7.65
N SER A 313 2.08 -23.49 6.59
CA SER A 313 2.68 -24.84 6.67
C SER A 313 3.74 -24.92 7.77
N ALA A 314 3.92 -26.11 8.36
CA ALA A 314 4.95 -26.33 9.36
C ALA A 314 6.35 -25.89 8.86
N GLY A 315 7.05 -25.08 9.66
CA GLY A 315 8.35 -24.50 9.31
C GLY A 315 8.29 -23.25 8.43
N ALA A 316 7.11 -22.79 8.00
CA ALA A 316 6.97 -21.59 7.19
C ALA A 316 7.17 -20.28 7.96
N GLY A 317 7.31 -20.29 9.29
CA GLY A 317 7.69 -19.12 10.09
C GLY A 317 6.64 -18.66 11.10
N MET A 318 5.44 -19.25 11.10
CA MET A 318 4.42 -19.01 12.13
C MET A 318 4.24 -20.23 13.02
N GLU A 319 4.19 -19.99 14.32
CA GLU A 319 3.91 -20.97 15.36
C GLU A 319 2.58 -20.61 16.04
N LEU A 320 1.65 -21.56 16.12
CA LEU A 320 0.43 -21.39 16.91
C LEU A 320 0.76 -21.53 18.40
N VAL A 321 0.50 -20.49 19.18
CA VAL A 321 0.80 -20.42 20.62
C VAL A 321 -0.41 -20.79 21.46
N SER A 322 -1.59 -20.27 21.13
CA SER A 322 -2.82 -20.50 21.89
C SER A 322 -4.06 -20.34 21.04
N VAL A 323 -5.13 -21.02 21.44
CA VAL A 323 -6.48 -20.90 20.87
C VAL A 323 -7.46 -20.70 22.02
N HIS A 324 -8.21 -19.59 21.99
CA HIS A 324 -9.21 -19.28 23.01
C HIS A 324 -10.58 -19.10 22.37
N GLY A 325 -11.59 -19.82 22.88
CA GLY A 325 -12.97 -19.66 22.42
C GLY A 325 -13.61 -18.39 22.99
N SER A 326 -14.41 -17.70 22.18
CA SER A 326 -15.23 -16.58 22.66
C SER A 326 -16.35 -17.07 23.57
N PRO A 327 -16.77 -16.29 24.58
CA PRO A 327 -17.70 -16.75 25.62
C PRO A 327 -19.15 -16.78 25.14
N TRP A 328 -19.89 -17.84 25.41
CA TRP A 328 -21.36 -17.87 25.24
C TRP A 328 -22.04 -16.98 26.27
N ARG A 329 -23.24 -16.47 26.01
CA ARG A 329 -23.97 -15.65 27.00
C ARG A 329 -24.15 -16.39 28.32
N ASN A 330 -24.46 -17.68 28.29
CA ASN A 330 -24.62 -18.49 29.50
C ASN A 330 -23.31 -18.71 30.29
N GLU A 331 -22.14 -18.46 29.70
CA GLU A 331 -20.83 -18.53 30.34
C GLU A 331 -20.42 -17.20 30.99
N THR A 332 -21.23 -16.14 30.83
CA THR A 332 -20.91 -14.76 31.23
C THR A 332 -21.66 -14.30 32.49
N HIS A 333 -21.95 -15.26 33.37
CA HIS A 333 -22.57 -15.02 34.68
C HIS A 333 -23.78 -14.06 34.62
N ASN A 334 -23.72 -12.96 35.39
CA ASN A 334 -24.80 -11.99 35.53
C ASN A 334 -25.01 -11.12 34.28
N SER A 335 -24.08 -11.15 33.33
CA SER A 335 -24.17 -10.41 32.06
C SER A 335 -24.91 -11.16 30.95
N ALA A 336 -25.32 -12.42 31.18
CA ALA A 336 -26.06 -13.23 30.21
C ALA A 336 -27.34 -12.54 29.69
N GLY A 337 -27.98 -11.71 30.53
CA GLY A 337 -29.21 -10.97 30.23
C GLY A 337 -29.02 -9.50 29.79
N GLU A 338 -27.80 -9.00 29.71
CA GLU A 338 -27.54 -7.59 29.36
C GLU A 338 -27.60 -7.40 27.83
N GLU A 339 -28.49 -6.51 27.37
CA GLU A 339 -28.68 -6.22 25.94
C GLU A 339 -27.51 -5.47 25.30
N GLU A 340 -26.71 -4.75 26.11
CA GLU A 340 -25.50 -4.02 25.73
C GLU A 340 -24.52 -3.96 26.93
N GLY A 341 -23.22 -4.19 26.69
CA GLY A 341 -22.16 -3.86 27.66
C GLY A 341 -21.76 -4.91 28.69
N GLY A 342 -22.24 -6.15 28.59
CA GLY A 342 -21.87 -7.26 29.48
C GLY A 342 -20.60 -8.03 29.11
N GLU A 343 -20.21 -8.98 29.96
CA GLU A 343 -19.09 -9.94 29.76
C GLU A 343 -19.20 -10.79 28.48
N TRP A 344 -20.35 -10.80 27.78
CA TRP A 344 -20.53 -11.45 26.47
C TRP A 344 -19.83 -10.74 25.30
N ARG A 345 -18.86 -9.86 25.58
CA ARG A 345 -18.41 -8.82 24.68
C ARG A 345 -17.92 -9.36 23.32
N VAL A 346 -18.74 -9.13 22.30
CA VAL A 346 -18.26 -8.76 20.97
C VAL A 346 -17.41 -7.51 21.17
N THR A 347 -16.10 -7.57 20.91
CA THR A 347 -15.26 -6.37 20.91
C THR A 347 -15.96 -5.27 20.11
N GLY A 348 -16.40 -4.22 20.80
CA GLY A 348 -17.15 -3.15 20.16
C GLY A 348 -16.23 -2.38 19.22
N ILE A 349 -16.81 -1.80 18.16
CA ILE A 349 -16.08 -0.93 17.21
C ILE A 349 -15.20 0.09 17.94
N HIS A 350 -15.68 0.65 19.05
CA HIS A 350 -14.93 1.59 19.86
C HIS A 350 -13.64 1.02 20.46
N GLU A 351 -13.68 -0.19 21.02
CA GLU A 351 -12.50 -0.83 21.62
C GLU A 351 -11.45 -1.16 20.56
N TRP A 352 -11.89 -1.64 19.38
CA TRP A 352 -11.02 -1.82 18.22
C TRP A 352 -10.38 -0.49 17.77
N MET A 353 -11.19 0.56 17.59
CA MET A 353 -10.66 1.87 17.21
C MET A 353 -9.71 2.43 18.26
N ARG A 354 -9.98 2.22 19.55
CA ARG A 354 -9.08 2.66 20.62
C ARG A 354 -7.75 1.92 20.56
N ALA A 355 -7.78 0.59 20.38
CA ALA A 355 -6.57 -0.21 20.23
C ALA A 355 -5.74 0.19 18.99
N ALA A 356 -6.40 0.47 17.87
CA ALA A 356 -5.74 0.98 16.66
C ALA A 356 -5.13 2.38 16.89
N ALA A 357 -5.83 3.27 17.62
CA ALA A 357 -5.37 4.61 17.92
C ALA A 357 -4.10 4.65 18.79
N GLU A 358 -3.83 3.62 19.59
CA GLU A 358 -2.54 3.45 20.31
C GLU A 358 -1.34 3.34 19.36
N ARG A 359 -1.57 3.20 18.04
CA ARG A 359 -0.56 3.16 16.98
C ARG A 359 -0.51 4.43 16.13
N TYR A 360 -1.18 5.51 16.55
CA TYR A 360 -1.13 6.79 15.85
C TYR A 360 0.30 7.27 15.55
N HIS A 361 1.23 7.08 16.49
CA HIS A 361 2.63 7.47 16.34
C HIS A 361 3.56 6.29 16.04
N GLY A 362 2.99 5.14 15.67
CA GLY A 362 3.70 3.93 15.29
C GLY A 362 3.82 2.88 16.39
N PHE A 363 4.45 1.77 16.05
CA PHE A 363 4.66 0.67 16.98
C PHE A 363 5.88 0.91 17.89
N PRO A 364 5.94 0.25 19.06
CA PRO A 364 7.16 0.12 19.82
C PRO A 364 8.30 -0.47 18.97
N ALA A 365 9.53 -0.03 19.25
CA ALA A 365 10.72 -0.55 18.57
C ALA A 365 10.79 -2.09 18.67
N GLY A 366 11.13 -2.75 17.56
CA GLY A 366 11.22 -4.22 17.47
C GLY A 366 9.91 -4.93 17.11
N ARG A 367 8.80 -4.20 16.94
CA ARG A 367 7.54 -4.80 16.45
C ARG A 367 7.57 -5.07 14.94
N ALA A 368 8.09 -4.11 14.18
CA ALA A 368 8.27 -4.16 12.74
C ALA A 368 9.40 -3.20 12.35
N GLU A 369 10.30 -3.64 11.48
CA GLU A 369 11.46 -2.89 11.04
C GLU A 369 11.34 -2.56 9.55
N VAL A 370 11.08 -1.28 9.25
CA VAL A 370 10.95 -0.80 7.87
C VAL A 370 12.32 -0.57 7.25
N ASP A 371 12.49 -1.06 6.03
CA ASP A 371 13.68 -0.87 5.24
C ASP A 371 13.52 0.26 4.23
N PHE A 372 13.74 1.50 4.69
CA PHE A 372 13.63 2.69 3.85
C PHE A 372 14.59 2.70 2.66
N SER A 373 15.77 2.08 2.76
CA SER A 373 16.68 1.92 1.62
C SER A 373 16.13 1.02 0.52
N GLY A 374 15.00 0.34 0.76
CA GLY A 374 14.22 -0.38 -0.24
C GLY A 374 12.86 0.24 -0.56
N MET A 375 12.59 1.49 -0.15
CA MET A 375 11.31 2.14 -0.40
C MET A 375 11.16 2.50 -1.87
N VAL A 376 10.27 1.80 -2.57
CA VAL A 376 9.87 2.13 -3.93
C VAL A 376 8.59 2.97 -3.88
N SER A 377 8.70 4.26 -4.22
CA SER A 377 7.55 5.18 -4.23
C SER A 377 7.22 5.61 -5.65
N ALA A 378 5.95 5.55 -6.04
CA ALA A 378 5.50 5.99 -7.36
C ALA A 378 5.83 7.47 -7.62
N PHE A 379 5.95 8.29 -6.57
CA PHE A 379 6.35 9.70 -6.67
C PHE A 379 7.81 9.91 -7.10
N ALA A 380 8.63 8.87 -7.12
CA ALA A 380 10.00 8.91 -7.62
C ALA A 380 10.11 8.52 -9.10
N TYR A 381 8.99 8.30 -9.80
CA TYR A 381 8.93 7.98 -11.22
C TYR A 381 8.09 9.02 -11.96
N ASP A 382 8.43 9.31 -13.20
CA ASP A 382 7.71 10.29 -14.03
C ASP A 382 6.38 9.70 -14.53
N VAL A 383 5.44 9.54 -13.59
CA VAL A 383 4.12 8.94 -13.81
C VAL A 383 3.03 9.88 -13.32
N ASN A 384 1.86 9.82 -13.97
CA ASN A 384 0.75 10.70 -13.62
C ASN A 384 0.03 10.24 -12.35
N THR A 385 0.37 10.87 -11.22
CA THR A 385 -0.27 10.60 -9.91
C THR A 385 -1.45 11.54 -9.58
N THR A 386 -1.98 12.26 -10.56
CA THR A 386 -3.03 13.27 -10.38
C THR A 386 -4.40 12.61 -10.21
N ASN A 387 -5.20 13.08 -9.25
CA ASN A 387 -6.59 12.66 -9.15
C ASN A 387 -7.42 13.25 -10.31
N PRO A 388 -8.11 12.45 -11.12
CA PRO A 388 -9.07 13.00 -12.08
C PRO A 388 -10.32 13.58 -11.42
N ASP A 389 -10.64 13.23 -10.16
CA ASP A 389 -11.72 13.91 -9.42
C ASP A 389 -11.25 15.29 -8.91
N PRO A 390 -11.76 16.41 -9.48
CA PRO A 390 -11.34 17.75 -9.09
C PRO A 390 -11.82 18.13 -7.69
N LYS A 391 -12.73 17.38 -7.07
CA LYS A 391 -13.17 17.61 -5.69
C LYS A 391 -12.19 17.07 -4.66
N ARG A 392 -11.36 16.10 -5.04
CA ARG A 392 -10.39 15.43 -4.16
C ARG A 392 -8.94 15.50 -4.71
N PRO A 393 -8.45 16.68 -5.14
CA PRO A 393 -7.13 16.81 -5.76
C PRO A 393 -5.97 16.45 -4.82
N GLU A 394 -6.23 16.43 -3.52
CA GLU A 394 -5.27 16.03 -2.49
C GLU A 394 -4.98 14.53 -2.48
N LEU A 395 -5.86 13.69 -3.04
CA LEU A 395 -5.71 12.24 -3.07
C LEU A 395 -4.93 11.79 -4.30
N PRO A 396 -3.65 11.37 -4.19
CA PRO A 396 -2.93 10.83 -5.35
C PRO A 396 -3.65 9.59 -5.89
N ARG A 397 -3.62 9.39 -7.22
CA ARG A 397 -4.20 8.22 -7.91
C ARG A 397 -3.22 7.64 -8.92
N LEU A 398 -3.28 6.33 -9.19
CA LEU A 398 -2.45 5.66 -10.22
C LEU A 398 -3.23 5.30 -11.49
N ILE A 399 -4.49 5.69 -11.57
CA ILE A 399 -5.39 5.31 -12.66
C ILE A 399 -5.01 5.90 -14.02
N ASN A 400 -4.23 6.98 -14.06
CA ASN A 400 -3.75 7.59 -15.30
C ASN A 400 -2.35 7.12 -15.71
N THR A 401 -1.82 6.07 -15.08
CA THR A 401 -0.50 5.50 -15.41
C THR A 401 -0.61 4.43 -16.50
N THR A 402 0.42 4.32 -17.34
CA THR A 402 0.46 3.30 -18.42
C THR A 402 0.77 1.91 -17.87
N ALA A 403 0.45 0.86 -18.62
CA ALA A 403 0.79 -0.51 -18.22
C ALA A 403 2.31 -0.71 -18.13
N GLU A 404 3.07 -0.06 -19.01
CA GLU A 404 4.52 -0.07 -19.07
C GLU A 404 5.14 0.59 -17.83
N GLU A 405 4.64 1.77 -17.44
CA GLU A 405 5.06 2.47 -16.22
C GLU A 405 4.84 1.60 -14.97
N ARG A 406 3.63 1.07 -14.81
CA ARG A 406 3.28 0.20 -13.67
C ARG A 406 4.13 -1.06 -13.62
N SER A 407 4.35 -1.69 -14.77
CA SER A 407 5.21 -2.87 -14.91
C SER A 407 6.67 -2.56 -14.56
N GLY A 408 7.17 -1.39 -14.96
CA GLY A 408 8.50 -0.89 -14.61
C GLY A 408 8.66 -0.73 -13.10
N ILE A 409 7.71 -0.06 -12.44
CA ILE A 409 7.73 0.12 -10.98
C ILE A 409 7.64 -1.24 -10.26
N LYS A 410 6.73 -2.14 -10.69
CA LYS A 410 6.61 -3.50 -10.14
C LYS A 410 7.91 -4.29 -10.28
N SER A 411 8.59 -4.18 -11.42
CA SER A 411 9.88 -4.83 -11.67
C SER A 411 10.93 -4.31 -10.71
N ARG A 412 10.95 -2.99 -10.46
CA ARG A 412 11.85 -2.37 -9.49
C ARG A 412 11.58 -2.83 -8.05
N VAL A 413 10.32 -2.93 -7.65
CA VAL A 413 9.92 -3.52 -6.34
C VAL A 413 10.52 -4.91 -6.18
N ARG A 414 10.34 -5.78 -7.18
CA ARG A 414 10.90 -7.15 -7.16
C ARG A 414 12.42 -7.14 -7.01
N GLU A 415 13.13 -6.33 -7.78
CA GLU A 415 14.59 -6.26 -7.71
C GLU A 415 15.10 -5.81 -6.34
N VAL A 416 14.48 -4.78 -5.78
CA VAL A 416 14.83 -4.26 -4.46
C VAL A 416 14.66 -5.33 -3.40
N ILE A 417 13.52 -6.04 -3.39
CA ILE A 417 13.27 -7.13 -2.44
C ILE A 417 14.35 -8.21 -2.54
N LEU A 418 14.62 -8.69 -3.75
CA LEU A 418 15.62 -9.74 -3.97
C LEU A 418 17.02 -9.28 -3.57
N ALA A 419 17.36 -8.02 -3.84
CA ALA A 419 18.66 -7.44 -3.49
C ALA A 419 18.80 -7.15 -1.99
N ARG A 420 17.69 -6.98 -1.27
CA ARG A 420 17.67 -6.62 0.15
C ARG A 420 17.36 -7.78 1.09
N LYS A 421 16.92 -8.91 0.55
CA LYS A 421 16.66 -10.14 1.29
C LYS A 421 17.84 -10.54 2.19
N GLY A 422 17.53 -10.81 3.46
CA GLY A 422 18.51 -11.25 4.46
C GLY A 422 19.52 -10.16 4.89
N LYS A 423 19.37 -8.92 4.41
CA LYS A 423 20.10 -7.77 4.94
C LYS A 423 19.39 -7.25 6.18
N ALA A 424 20.16 -6.68 7.10
CA ALA A 424 19.58 -5.92 8.21
C ALA A 424 18.75 -4.74 7.68
N SER A 425 17.83 -4.26 8.52
CA SER A 425 17.04 -3.04 8.26
C SER A 425 17.92 -1.86 7.83
N SER A 426 17.31 -0.90 7.11
CA SER A 426 18.00 0.22 6.45
C SER A 426 19.16 0.77 7.26
N SER A 427 20.34 0.89 6.65
CA SER A 427 21.50 1.50 7.31
C SER A 427 21.26 2.97 7.69
N ILE A 428 20.29 3.62 7.02
CA ILE A 428 19.94 5.02 7.21
C ILE A 428 18.56 5.12 7.85
N ASN A 429 18.48 5.79 9.00
CA ASN A 429 17.22 6.10 9.65
C ASN A 429 16.55 7.34 9.01
N TRP A 430 16.00 7.17 7.80
CA TRP A 430 15.32 8.24 7.07
C TRP A 430 14.13 8.82 7.84
N GLN A 431 13.35 7.98 8.53
CA GLN A 431 12.24 8.43 9.35
C GLN A 431 12.71 9.33 10.50
N GLY A 432 13.82 9.00 11.16
CA GLY A 432 14.41 9.85 12.20
C GLY A 432 14.90 11.23 11.70
N VAL A 433 15.40 11.30 10.45
CA VAL A 433 15.75 12.59 9.82
C VAL A 433 14.49 13.44 9.60
N VAL A 434 13.44 12.82 9.06
CA VAL A 434 12.15 13.46 8.82
C VAL A 434 11.50 13.90 10.14
N ASP A 435 11.53 13.07 11.17
CA ASP A 435 11.02 13.39 12.52
C ASP A 435 11.74 14.58 13.14
N SER A 436 13.06 14.67 12.94
CA SER A 436 13.85 15.81 13.44
C SER A 436 13.42 17.12 12.79
N ILE A 437 13.07 17.10 11.50
CA ILE A 437 12.56 18.25 10.76
C ILE A 437 11.14 18.60 11.25
N VAL A 438 10.22 17.63 11.28
CA VAL A 438 8.84 17.87 11.72
C VAL A 438 8.81 18.39 13.16
N THR A 439 9.55 17.76 14.07
CA THR A 439 9.65 18.18 15.48
C THR A 439 10.18 19.60 15.63
N ARG A 440 11.18 19.99 14.81
CA ARG A 440 11.77 21.32 14.87
C ARG A 440 10.80 22.40 14.39
N TYR A 441 10.09 22.15 13.29
CA TYR A 441 9.40 23.19 12.55
C TYR A 441 7.87 23.18 12.70
N ALA A 442 7.20 22.04 12.96
CA ALA A 442 5.75 21.91 12.78
C ALA A 442 4.94 22.90 13.63
N THR A 443 5.14 22.88 14.95
CA THR A 443 4.42 23.77 15.87
C THR A 443 4.77 25.24 15.64
N ARG A 444 6.02 25.55 15.31
CA ARG A 444 6.49 26.93 15.09
C ARG A 444 5.94 27.51 13.79
N LEU A 445 5.93 26.73 12.71
CA LEU A 445 5.30 27.13 11.45
C LEU A 445 3.80 27.34 11.63
N LEU A 446 3.12 26.47 12.39
CA LEU A 446 1.71 26.67 12.73
C LEU A 446 1.50 27.96 13.53
N TYR A 447 2.34 28.22 14.54
CA TYR A 447 2.28 29.45 15.34
C TYR A 447 2.46 30.72 14.50
N LEU A 448 3.36 30.70 13.51
CA LEU A 448 3.57 31.82 12.57
C LEU A 448 2.34 32.12 11.69
N THR A 449 1.36 31.21 11.60
CA THR A 449 0.10 31.46 10.88
C THR A 449 -0.96 32.17 11.71
N GLY A 450 -0.76 32.32 13.04
CA GLY A 450 -1.78 32.84 13.96
C GLY A 450 -2.06 34.33 13.78
N ASN A 451 -3.34 34.71 13.70
CA ASN A 451 -3.77 36.09 13.42
C ASN A 451 -3.42 37.10 14.53
N GLU A 452 -3.24 36.65 15.76
CA GLU A 452 -3.00 37.52 16.93
C GLU A 452 -1.50 37.79 17.22
N THR A 453 -0.58 37.17 16.48
CA THR A 453 0.86 37.33 16.73
C THR A 453 1.36 38.73 16.37
N SER A 454 1.93 39.47 17.31
CA SER A 454 2.54 40.77 17.00
C SER A 454 3.73 40.62 16.04
N ILE A 455 4.07 41.67 15.27
CA ILE A 455 5.25 41.64 14.39
C ILE A 455 6.55 41.40 15.18
N ARG A 456 6.62 41.89 16.42
CA ARG A 456 7.76 41.66 17.33
C ARG A 456 7.89 40.17 17.66
N THR A 457 6.77 39.51 17.93
CA THR A 457 6.70 38.07 18.17
C THR A 457 7.14 37.30 16.93
N LEU A 458 6.62 37.66 15.74
CA LEU A 458 7.02 37.03 14.47
C LEU A 458 8.54 37.14 14.23
N ARG A 459 9.13 38.33 14.44
CA ARG A 459 10.58 38.54 14.34
C ARG A 459 11.36 37.64 15.31
N SER A 460 10.89 37.51 16.56
CA SER A 460 11.53 36.67 17.58
C SER A 460 11.48 35.17 17.23
N GLU A 461 10.36 34.69 16.71
CA GLU A 461 10.22 33.30 16.28
C GLU A 461 11.09 33.00 15.05
N LEU A 462 11.10 33.90 14.07
CA LEU A 462 11.95 33.78 12.88
C LEU A 462 13.44 33.81 13.26
N ALA A 463 13.82 34.64 14.23
CA ALA A 463 15.18 34.64 14.77
C ALA A 463 15.53 33.28 15.40
N THR A 464 14.65 32.74 16.23
CA THR A 464 14.82 31.41 16.86
C THR A 464 14.98 30.29 15.83
N LEU A 465 14.25 30.38 14.71
CA LEU A 465 14.30 29.40 13.63
C LEU A 465 15.53 29.53 12.74
N LEU A 466 16.06 30.74 12.52
CA LEU A 466 17.11 31.01 11.52
C LEU A 466 18.49 31.27 12.09
N TYR A 467 18.62 31.78 13.32
CA TYR A 467 19.91 32.18 13.88
C TYR A 467 20.93 31.05 14.00
N PRO A 468 20.55 29.77 14.25
CA PRO A 468 21.50 28.66 14.17
C PRO A 468 22.19 28.50 12.80
N PHE A 469 21.68 29.14 11.75
CA PHE A 469 22.21 29.06 10.39
C PHE A 469 22.85 30.36 9.90
N LEU A 470 22.84 31.43 10.71
CA LEU A 470 23.44 32.73 10.39
C LEU A 470 24.80 32.85 11.10
N ASP A 471 25.85 33.15 10.34
CA ASP A 471 27.19 33.43 10.84
C ASP A 471 27.40 34.95 10.89
N PHE A 472 27.41 35.52 12.09
CA PHE A 472 27.54 36.96 12.27
C PHE A 472 29.00 37.39 12.47
N PRO A 473 29.44 38.52 11.87
CA PRO A 473 28.65 39.51 11.14
C PRO A 473 28.49 39.24 9.62
N SER A 474 28.99 38.13 9.11
CA SER A 474 29.01 37.80 7.68
C SER A 474 27.61 37.77 7.04
N ASP A 475 26.60 37.29 7.78
CA ASP A 475 25.22 37.09 7.30
C ASP A 475 24.23 38.13 7.82
N VAL A 476 24.68 39.37 8.05
CA VAL A 476 23.78 40.46 8.48
C VAL A 476 22.74 40.81 7.40
N SER A 477 23.06 40.60 6.12
CA SER A 477 22.18 40.94 5.00
C SER A 477 20.83 40.23 5.06
N LEU A 478 19.77 40.93 4.69
CA LEU A 478 18.42 40.38 4.51
C LEU A 478 18.17 39.86 3.08
N SER A 479 19.04 40.22 2.13
CA SER A 479 18.91 39.87 0.71
C SER A 479 19.91 38.80 0.27
N ASN A 480 21.15 38.88 0.73
CA ASN A 480 22.16 37.86 0.45
C ASN A 480 22.02 36.70 1.44
N ILE A 481 21.35 35.64 1.01
CA ILE A 481 21.04 34.48 1.85
C ILE A 481 21.66 33.17 1.35
N THR A 482 22.52 33.19 0.32
CA THR A 482 22.99 31.98 -0.36
C THR A 482 23.64 30.97 0.60
N ASP A 483 24.63 31.42 1.38
CA ASP A 483 25.35 30.57 2.34
C ASP A 483 24.47 30.15 3.53
N PRO A 484 23.73 31.04 4.21
CA PRO A 484 22.87 30.64 5.33
C PRO A 484 21.68 29.76 4.88
N LEU A 485 21.14 29.96 3.67
CA LEU A 485 20.14 29.08 3.08
C LEU A 485 20.72 27.68 2.84
N SER A 486 21.95 27.58 2.33
CA SER A 486 22.63 26.29 2.15
C SER A 486 22.85 25.56 3.48
N ARG A 487 23.32 26.27 4.53
CA ARG A 487 23.49 25.68 5.86
C ARG A 487 22.18 25.19 6.46
N CYS A 488 21.12 26.01 6.39
CA CYS A 488 19.78 25.64 6.86
C CYS A 488 19.26 24.40 6.10
N THR A 489 19.31 24.42 4.77
CA THR A 489 18.80 23.35 3.91
C THR A 489 19.45 21.99 4.20
N ASN A 490 20.75 21.98 4.50
CA ASN A 490 21.51 20.73 4.64
C ASN A 490 21.62 20.25 6.09
N HIS A 491 21.24 21.06 7.09
CA HIS A 491 21.54 20.80 8.49
C HIS A 491 21.12 19.40 8.97
N HIS A 492 19.88 19.00 8.69
CA HIS A 492 19.34 17.70 9.11
C HIS A 492 19.88 16.51 8.29
N LEU A 493 20.55 16.77 7.17
CA LEU A 493 21.20 15.76 6.32
C LEU A 493 22.69 15.57 6.66
N LEU A 494 23.28 16.46 7.46
CA LEU A 494 24.69 16.35 7.89
C LEU A 494 25.04 15.01 8.56
N PRO A 495 24.21 14.43 9.47
CA PRO A 495 24.55 13.17 10.13
C PRO A 495 24.73 11.99 9.17
N ILE A 496 24.01 12.01 8.04
CA ILE A 496 24.00 10.92 7.06
C ILE A 496 24.87 11.21 5.83
N ALA A 497 25.48 12.40 5.73
CA ALA A 497 26.27 12.81 4.57
C ALA A 497 27.45 11.88 4.27
N ARG A 498 28.05 11.27 5.30
CA ARG A 498 29.15 10.29 5.16
C ARG A 498 28.68 8.96 4.59
N MET A 499 27.39 8.68 4.63
CA MET A 499 26.77 7.46 4.12
C MET A 499 26.35 7.58 2.65
N ALA A 500 26.45 8.78 2.06
CA ALA A 500 26.10 9.02 0.65
C ALA A 500 26.73 8.05 -0.36
N PRO A 501 28.00 7.60 -0.20
CA PRO A 501 28.59 6.62 -1.12
C PRO A 501 27.94 5.23 -1.07
N SER A 502 27.19 4.90 -0.01
CA SER A 502 26.48 3.64 0.16
C SER A 502 24.98 3.74 -0.10
N PHE A 503 24.49 4.87 -0.60
CA PHE A 503 23.08 5.06 -0.90
C PHE A 503 22.62 4.10 -1.99
N THR A 504 21.47 3.48 -1.78
CA THR A 504 20.71 2.85 -2.86
C THR A 504 20.11 3.92 -3.78
N PRO A 505 19.63 3.54 -4.98
CA PRO A 505 18.84 4.46 -5.80
C PRO A 505 17.63 5.04 -5.04
N GLU A 506 16.99 4.25 -4.19
CA GLU A 506 15.88 4.68 -3.33
C GLU A 506 16.32 5.71 -2.29
N ASP A 507 17.49 5.51 -1.65
CA ASP A 507 18.09 6.48 -0.72
C ASP A 507 18.35 7.83 -1.40
N HIS A 508 18.82 7.81 -2.65
CA HIS A 508 19.05 9.04 -3.43
C HIS A 508 17.75 9.82 -3.69
N ALA A 509 16.65 9.13 -4.00
CA ALA A 509 15.34 9.74 -4.20
C ALA A 509 14.77 10.32 -2.89
N ILE A 510 14.86 9.57 -1.77
CA ILE A 510 14.45 10.05 -0.44
C ILE A 510 15.28 11.27 -0.03
N HIS A 511 16.61 11.21 -0.21
CA HIS A 511 17.51 12.33 0.08
C HIS A 511 17.12 13.58 -0.71
N ALA A 512 16.86 13.45 -2.02
CA ALA A 512 16.46 14.55 -2.88
C ALA A 512 15.14 15.18 -2.43
N ALA A 513 14.14 14.36 -2.07
CA ALA A 513 12.86 14.82 -1.55
C ALA A 513 13.02 15.56 -0.20
N ILE A 514 13.75 14.99 0.76
CA ILE A 514 13.96 15.62 2.08
C ILE A 514 14.74 16.92 1.96
N ARG A 515 15.76 16.97 1.09
CA ARG A 515 16.50 18.21 0.81
C ARG A 515 15.59 19.28 0.20
N SER A 516 14.71 18.91 -0.74
CA SER A 516 13.75 19.83 -1.37
C SER A 516 12.76 20.41 -0.34
N VAL A 517 12.21 19.57 0.55
CA VAL A 517 11.35 20.03 1.65
C VAL A 517 12.12 20.94 2.62
N SER A 518 13.34 20.57 3.00
CA SER A 518 14.20 21.40 3.86
C SER A 518 14.50 22.76 3.23
N HIS A 519 14.79 22.78 1.93
CA HIS A 519 14.98 24.00 1.16
C HIS A 519 13.72 24.86 1.13
N ALA A 520 12.54 24.26 0.92
CA ALA A 520 11.26 24.98 0.93
C ALA A 520 10.98 25.63 2.29
N ILE A 521 11.25 24.93 3.38
CA ILE A 521 11.14 25.47 4.75
C ILE A 521 12.10 26.64 4.93
N CYS A 522 13.40 26.42 4.68
CA CYS A 522 14.43 27.42 4.89
C CYS A 522 14.23 28.68 4.02
N SER A 523 13.97 28.50 2.72
CA SER A 523 13.69 29.62 1.82
C SER A 523 12.43 30.39 2.23
N GLY A 524 11.37 29.70 2.65
CA GLY A 524 10.17 30.31 3.20
C GLY A 524 10.46 31.13 4.45
N LEU A 525 11.25 30.60 5.39
CA LEU A 525 11.64 31.31 6.61
C LEU A 525 12.48 32.56 6.31
N PHE A 526 13.42 32.50 5.36
CA PHE A 526 14.19 33.67 4.94
C PHE A 526 13.31 34.73 4.25
N ALA A 527 12.34 34.32 3.43
CA ALA A 527 11.37 35.23 2.84
C ALA A 527 10.50 35.91 3.92
N MET A 528 10.01 35.13 4.89
CA MET A 528 9.29 35.64 6.06
C MET A 528 10.13 36.62 6.87
N ARG A 529 11.42 36.32 7.11
CA ARG A 529 12.35 37.25 7.80
C ARG A 529 12.45 38.57 7.06
N ARG A 530 12.61 38.55 5.73
CA ARG A 530 12.68 39.77 4.92
C ARG A 530 11.40 40.60 5.04
N GLU A 531 10.23 39.97 4.94
CA GLU A 531 8.95 40.67 5.08
C GLU A 531 8.73 41.20 6.50
N ALA A 532 9.09 40.44 7.52
CA ALA A 532 8.97 40.87 8.89
C ALA A 532 9.83 42.13 9.19
N HIS A 533 10.88 42.37 8.40
CA HIS A 533 11.76 43.54 8.52
C HIS A 533 11.48 44.65 7.48
N SER A 534 10.44 44.54 6.63
CA SER A 534 10.15 45.53 5.57
C SER A 534 9.31 46.74 6.02
N SER A 535 8.91 46.82 7.30
CA SER A 535 8.06 47.92 7.82
C SER A 535 8.82 49.23 8.03
N ASP A 536 8.16 50.36 7.80
CA ASP A 536 8.61 51.72 8.17
C ASP A 536 8.50 52.05 9.68
N ARG A 537 8.19 51.05 10.51
CA ARG A 537 7.96 51.14 11.97
C ARG A 537 6.74 51.98 12.38
N THR A 538 5.84 52.28 11.45
CA THR A 538 4.49 52.76 11.77
C THR A 538 3.58 51.59 12.15
N ASP A 539 2.54 51.84 12.94
CA ASP A 539 1.56 50.80 13.29
C ASP A 539 0.93 50.15 12.05
N GLN A 540 0.65 50.95 11.01
CA GLN A 540 0.09 50.45 9.75
C GLN A 540 1.11 49.60 8.98
N GLY A 541 2.36 50.05 8.88
CA GLY A 541 3.44 49.31 8.23
C GLY A 541 3.77 47.99 8.93
N GLU A 542 3.77 47.98 10.26
CA GLU A 542 3.99 46.78 11.07
C GLU A 542 2.85 45.75 10.91
N ARG A 543 1.59 46.20 10.89
CA ARG A 543 0.44 45.33 10.59
C ARG A 543 0.55 44.71 9.20
N ALA A 544 0.86 45.51 8.19
CA ALA A 544 0.99 45.04 6.81
C ALA A 544 2.16 44.04 6.64
N ALA A 545 3.29 44.26 7.32
CA ALA A 545 4.42 43.33 7.34
C ALA A 545 4.06 42.00 8.02
N ALA A 546 3.32 42.06 9.13
CA ALA A 546 2.84 40.86 9.82
C ALA A 546 1.89 40.05 8.93
N GLU A 547 0.96 40.70 8.23
CA GLU A 547 0.06 40.03 7.28
C GLU A 547 0.80 39.35 6.13
N ARG A 548 1.80 40.02 5.51
CA ARG A 548 2.65 39.40 4.47
C ARG A 548 3.39 38.19 5.00
N THR A 549 3.95 38.30 6.20
CA THR A 549 4.67 37.20 6.86
C THR A 549 3.76 36.00 7.10
N ARG A 550 2.54 36.22 7.63
CA ARG A 550 1.56 35.15 7.88
C ARG A 550 1.09 34.48 6.60
N ARG A 551 0.91 35.23 5.50
CA ARG A 551 0.57 34.65 4.20
C ARG A 551 1.64 33.69 3.71
N LEU A 552 2.92 34.08 3.78
CA LEU A 552 4.03 33.20 3.43
C LEU A 552 4.09 31.95 4.33
N ALA A 553 3.79 32.08 5.62
CA ALA A 553 3.70 30.95 6.53
C ALA A 553 2.54 29.99 6.16
N GLN A 554 1.37 30.54 5.79
CA GLN A 554 0.21 29.77 5.34
C GLN A 554 0.51 29.04 4.03
N GLU A 555 1.09 29.73 3.03
CA GLU A 555 1.50 29.12 1.76
C GLU A 555 2.50 27.97 1.95
N LEU A 556 3.46 28.13 2.86
CA LEU A 556 4.40 27.06 3.20
C LEU A 556 3.69 25.89 3.89
N ARG A 557 2.81 26.17 4.86
CA ARG A 557 2.01 25.15 5.55
C ARG A 557 1.17 24.34 4.56
N ASP A 558 0.51 25.01 3.64
CA ASP A 558 -0.39 24.37 2.66
C ASP A 558 0.38 23.51 1.64
N LYS A 559 1.67 23.78 1.40
CA LYS A 559 2.55 22.91 0.61
C LYS A 559 3.04 21.69 1.38
N LEU A 560 3.41 21.87 2.65
CA LEU A 560 3.97 20.80 3.49
C LEU A 560 2.92 19.73 3.83
N THR A 561 1.68 20.15 4.09
CA THR A 561 0.53 19.26 4.38
C THR A 561 0.80 18.23 5.49
N TRP A 562 1.57 18.61 6.52
CA TRP A 562 1.93 17.71 7.60
C TRP A 562 0.72 17.25 8.41
N THR A 563 0.63 15.94 8.62
CA THR A 563 -0.49 15.27 9.28
C THR A 563 -0.62 15.65 10.75
N VAL A 564 0.50 16.02 11.40
CA VAL A 564 0.54 16.45 12.81
C VAL A 564 -0.27 17.72 13.09
N TRP A 565 -0.50 18.57 12.08
CA TRP A 565 -1.31 19.78 12.26
C TRP A 565 -2.81 19.50 12.38
N LYS A 566 -3.25 18.28 12.05
CA LYS A 566 -4.63 17.84 12.22
C LYS A 566 -4.89 17.15 13.55
N GLU A 567 -3.85 16.83 14.33
CA GLU A 567 -3.99 16.11 15.60
C GLU A 567 -4.83 16.89 16.61
N CYS A 568 -5.66 16.18 17.37
CA CYS A 568 -6.53 16.79 18.38
C CYS A 568 -5.78 17.26 19.63
N GLY A 569 -4.50 16.88 19.78
CA GLY A 569 -3.79 16.95 21.05
C GLY A 569 -4.31 15.92 22.06
N LYS A 570 -4.02 16.16 23.35
CA LYS A 570 -4.47 15.29 24.44
C LYS A 570 -5.94 15.53 24.74
N CYS A 571 -6.74 14.46 24.72
CA CYS A 571 -8.14 14.53 25.12
C CYS A 571 -8.31 14.76 26.62
N GLU A 572 -9.39 15.47 26.99
CA GLU A 572 -9.67 15.85 28.38
C GLU A 572 -10.14 14.66 29.22
N GLY A 573 -11.00 13.80 28.64
CA GLY A 573 -11.56 12.62 29.30
C GLY A 573 -10.85 11.33 28.91
N ALA A 574 -10.72 10.39 29.86
CA ALA A 574 -10.19 9.05 29.61
C ALA A 574 -11.17 8.17 28.79
N ASP A 575 -12.43 8.56 28.71
CA ASP A 575 -13.48 7.97 27.87
C ASP A 575 -13.46 8.50 26.42
N GLN A 576 -12.56 9.45 26.13
CA GLN A 576 -12.42 10.07 24.82
C GLN A 576 -11.13 9.63 24.15
N MET A 577 -11.16 9.57 22.83
CA MET A 577 -9.96 9.44 22.01
C MET A 577 -9.96 10.45 20.88
N CYS A 578 -8.77 10.93 20.52
CA CYS A 578 -8.62 11.73 19.31
C CYS A 578 -8.97 10.84 18.12
N PHE A 579 -9.84 11.30 17.23
CA PHE A 579 -10.37 10.46 16.17
C PHE A 579 -10.18 11.06 14.79
N VAL A 580 -9.59 10.27 13.90
CA VAL A 580 -9.49 10.45 12.45
C VAL A 580 -10.19 9.26 11.77
N PRO A 581 -10.71 9.35 10.53
CA PRO A 581 -11.31 8.21 9.86
C PRO A 581 -10.34 7.04 9.75
N MET A 582 -10.81 5.88 10.22
CA MET A 582 -10.08 4.63 10.24
C MET A 582 -10.97 3.59 9.57
N PHE A 583 -10.67 3.19 8.33
CA PHE A 583 -11.59 2.33 7.56
C PHE A 583 -12.03 1.09 8.37
N PRO A 584 -13.35 0.78 8.44
CA PRO A 584 -14.48 1.40 7.75
C PRO A 584 -15.23 2.49 8.56
N ILE A 585 -14.63 3.00 9.63
CA ILE A 585 -15.22 3.89 10.63
C ILE A 585 -14.86 5.35 10.36
N GLY A 586 -15.80 6.25 10.64
CA GLY A 586 -15.58 7.70 10.58
C GLY A 586 -16.29 8.42 9.45
N ALA A 587 -16.51 9.71 9.67
CA ALA A 587 -17.19 10.63 8.76
C ALA A 587 -16.20 11.61 8.11
N GLU A 588 -16.64 12.31 7.07
CA GLU A 588 -15.80 13.26 6.33
C GLU A 588 -15.29 14.41 7.20
N GLU A 589 -16.13 14.93 8.10
CA GLU A 589 -15.77 15.89 9.15
C GLU A 589 -14.52 15.45 9.91
N ASP A 590 -14.41 14.16 10.22
CA ASP A 590 -13.33 13.63 11.05
C ASP A 590 -11.97 13.69 10.35
N LEU A 591 -11.91 13.76 9.01
CA LEU A 591 -10.65 13.94 8.27
C LEU A 591 -10.19 15.40 8.24
N PHE A 592 -11.14 16.33 8.18
CA PHE A 592 -10.87 17.76 8.00
C PHE A 592 -10.78 18.50 9.33
N ARG A 593 -11.50 18.02 10.34
CA ARG A 593 -11.55 18.56 11.71
C ARG A 593 -11.55 17.40 12.72
N PRO A 594 -10.45 16.63 12.82
CA PRO A 594 -10.34 15.62 13.86
C PRO A 594 -10.56 16.25 15.25
N ARG A 595 -11.24 15.51 16.12
CA ARG A 595 -11.51 15.94 17.49
C ARG A 595 -11.56 14.75 18.44
N CYS A 596 -11.46 15.03 19.72
CA CYS A 596 -11.74 14.05 20.76
C CYS A 596 -13.22 13.63 20.70
N LYS A 597 -13.46 12.33 20.68
CA LYS A 597 -14.78 11.71 20.59
C LYS A 597 -14.98 10.66 21.65
N ARG A 598 -16.20 10.55 22.16
CA ARG A 598 -16.65 9.44 23.01
C ARG A 598 -17.15 8.26 22.18
N LYS A 599 -17.36 7.12 22.85
CA LYS A 599 -17.89 5.88 22.24
C LYS A 599 -19.12 6.12 21.38
N GLU A 600 -20.07 6.93 21.84
CA GLU A 600 -21.36 7.16 21.17
C GLU A 600 -21.23 7.96 19.86
N GLU A 601 -20.08 8.62 19.66
CA GLU A 601 -19.81 9.47 18.50
C GLU A 601 -18.96 8.76 17.42
N ILE A 602 -18.51 7.54 17.70
CA ILE A 602 -17.64 6.74 16.84
C ILE A 602 -18.46 5.59 16.26
N GLY A 603 -18.58 5.58 14.94
CA GLY A 603 -19.32 4.54 14.23
C GLY A 603 -19.07 4.59 12.73
N PHE A 604 -19.75 3.71 12.01
CA PHE A 604 -19.74 3.72 10.55
C PHE A 604 -20.19 5.10 10.05
N GLY A 605 -19.34 5.75 9.26
CA GLY A 605 -19.67 7.01 8.61
C GLY A 605 -19.73 6.89 7.10
N TYR A 606 -20.16 7.98 6.45
CA TYR A 606 -20.30 8.04 5.00
C TYR A 606 -18.98 8.29 4.27
N PHE A 607 -17.87 8.55 4.98
CA PHE A 607 -16.60 8.91 4.36
C PHE A 607 -16.07 7.84 3.41
N TRP A 608 -16.17 6.57 3.83
CA TRP A 608 -15.69 5.42 3.07
C TRP A 608 -16.72 4.89 2.06
N LYS A 609 -17.93 5.48 2.00
CA LYS A 609 -18.97 4.99 1.08
C LYS A 609 -18.68 5.44 -0.36
N PRO A 610 -18.95 4.59 -1.35
CA PRO A 610 -19.08 5.03 -2.74
C PRO A 610 -20.21 6.07 -2.83
N ASP A 611 -20.05 7.13 -3.63
CA ASP A 611 -21.18 7.98 -3.99
C ASP A 611 -22.20 7.15 -4.80
N TRP A 612 -23.29 6.74 -4.15
CA TRP A 612 -24.39 5.99 -4.76
C TRP A 612 -25.33 6.87 -5.58
N ARG A 613 -25.18 8.20 -5.59
CA ARG A 613 -26.12 9.08 -6.30
C ARG A 613 -25.87 9.16 -7.79
N ASN A 614 -24.76 8.66 -8.31
CA ASN A 614 -24.61 8.51 -9.75
C ASN A 614 -23.64 7.39 -10.18
N PRO A 615 -24.07 6.11 -10.16
CA PRO A 615 -23.31 5.00 -10.73
C PRO A 615 -23.31 4.99 -12.27
N ARG A 616 -23.96 5.97 -12.93
CA ARG A 616 -24.15 6.05 -14.39
C ARG A 616 -23.92 7.46 -14.96
N GLY A 617 -23.18 8.32 -14.26
CA GLY A 617 -22.71 9.55 -14.87
C GLY A 617 -21.76 9.20 -16.02
N PRO A 618 -21.77 9.93 -17.15
CA PRO A 618 -20.76 9.70 -18.18
C PRO A 618 -19.40 9.91 -17.54
N TRP A 619 -18.60 8.86 -17.67
CA TRP A 619 -17.29 8.61 -17.09
C TRP A 619 -16.34 9.80 -17.16
#